data_AF-A0A957C7U8-F1
#
_entry.id   AF-A0A957C7U8-F1
#
_cell.length_a   1.000
_cell.length_b   1.000
_cell.length_c   1.000
_cell.angle_alpha   90.00
_cell.angle_beta   90.00
_cell.angle_gamma   90.00
#
_symmetry.space_group_name_H-M   'P 1'
#
loop_
_entity.id
_entity.type
_entity.pdbx_description
1 polymer ?
#
loop_
_entity_poly.entity_id
_entity_poly.type
_entity_poly.pdbx_seq_one_letter_code
_entity_poly.pdbx_strand_id
1 'polypeptide(L)'
;MNSITAVLSLISLAARRIWHQRLLMACLLAGLIAAVGLLAGIPLYADAVQNRLLQGELTEAGTRRPPFAFLWRYVGVWNGDISWAAYQPINSYLTEQAPGAIDLPLDDVVRHVATARLRLFPGAEANFT
;
A
#
# COMPACT_ATOMS: atom_id res chain seq x y z
N MET A 1 24.38 35.62 -19.54
CA MET A 1 25.50 34.70 -19.89
C MET A 1 26.52 34.52 -18.76
N ASN A 2 26.76 35.49 -17.87
CA ASN A 2 27.73 35.35 -16.76
C ASN A 2 27.33 34.36 -15.65
N SER A 3 26.04 34.11 -15.43
CA SER A 3 25.60 33.21 -14.34
C SER A 3 25.91 31.74 -14.63
N ILE A 4 25.86 31.33 -15.91
CA ILE A 4 26.16 29.96 -16.32
C ILE A 4 27.65 29.65 -16.14
N THR A 5 28.52 30.58 -16.54
CA THR A 5 29.97 30.42 -16.37
C THR A 5 30.38 30.46 -14.91
N ALA A 6 29.74 31.31 -14.08
CA ALA A 6 29.97 31.33 -12.64
C ALA A 6 29.61 30.00 -11.96
N VAL A 7 28.46 29.42 -12.31
CA VAL A 7 28.02 28.11 -11.79
C VAL A 7 28.98 27.00 -12.23
N LEU A 8 29.40 26.99 -13.50
CA LEU A 8 30.40 26.03 -14.01
C LEU A 8 31.75 26.16 -13.29
N SER A 9 32.20 27.38 -13.04
CA SER A 9 33.44 27.64 -12.30
C SER A 9 33.35 27.15 -10.84
N LEU A 10 32.22 27.40 -10.17
CA LEU A 10 31.98 26.91 -8.80
C LEU A 10 31.97 25.39 -8.72
N ILE A 11 31.29 24.71 -9.66
CA ILE A 11 31.27 23.23 -9.73
C ILE A 11 32.68 22.70 -9.97
N SER A 12 33.45 23.31 -10.88
CA SER A 12 34.81 22.88 -11.19
C SER A 12 35.76 23.03 -9.98
N LEU A 13 35.59 24.11 -9.19
CA LEU A 13 36.37 24.34 -7.98
C LEU A 13 35.99 23.34 -6.88
N ALA A 14 34.69 23.06 -6.72
CA ALA A 14 34.20 22.05 -5.78
C ALA A 14 34.73 20.64 -6.15
N ALA A 15 34.72 20.27 -7.43
CA ALA A 15 35.25 18.99 -7.91
C ALA A 15 36.76 18.85 -7.63
N ARG A 16 37.55 19.91 -7.87
CA ARG A 16 38.98 19.92 -7.52
C ARG A 16 39.20 19.81 -6.01
N ARG A 17 38.35 20.46 -5.19
CA ARG A 17 38.42 20.39 -3.72
C ARG A 17 38.13 18.98 -3.20
N ILE A 18 37.15 18.29 -3.77
CA ILE A 18 36.83 16.88 -3.45
C ILE A 18 38.03 15.97 -3.73
N TRP A 19 38.78 16.25 -4.80
CA TRP A 19 39.93 15.45 -5.21
C TRP A 19 41.15 15.60 -4.29
N HIS A 20 41.30 16.74 -3.60
CA HIS A 20 42.44 17.01 -2.73
C HIS A 20 42.30 16.38 -1.33
N GLN A 21 41.08 16.06 -0.87
CA GLN A 21 40.81 15.42 0.43
C GLN A 21 39.97 14.13 0.28
N ARG A 22 40.53 13.17 -0.46
CA ARG A 22 39.82 11.94 -0.90
C ARG A 22 39.31 11.08 0.27
N LEU A 23 40.05 10.98 1.37
CA LEU A 23 39.70 10.15 2.53
C LEU A 23 38.48 10.69 3.30
N LEU A 24 38.47 11.99 3.59
CA LEU A 24 37.35 12.66 4.27
C LEU A 24 36.09 12.60 3.41
N MET A 25 36.22 12.86 2.10
CA MET A 25 35.09 12.77 1.18
C MET A 25 34.56 11.34 1.03
N ALA A 26 35.43 10.34 1.03
CA ALA A 26 35.01 8.95 1.02
C ALA A 26 34.24 8.57 2.30
N CYS A 27 34.69 9.04 3.47
CA CYS A 27 34.02 8.80 4.74
C CYS A 27 32.63 9.46 4.79
N LEU A 28 32.52 10.70 4.31
CA LEU A 28 31.23 11.41 4.18
C LEU A 28 30.29 10.70 3.22
N LEU A 29 30.80 10.23 2.07
CA LEU A 29 30.02 9.51 1.07
C LEU A 29 29.52 8.16 1.62
N ALA A 30 30.38 7.42 2.33
CA ALA A 30 29.99 6.19 3.00
C ALA A 30 28.91 6.42 4.06
N GLY A 31 29.05 7.46 4.88
CA GLY A 31 28.04 7.85 5.87
C GLY A 31 26.70 8.23 5.22
N LEU A 32 26.73 8.98 4.12
CA LEU A 32 25.53 9.36 3.37
C LEU A 32 24.82 8.14 2.78
N ILE A 33 25.56 7.21 2.15
CA ILE A 33 25.00 5.97 1.61
C ILE A 33 24.35 5.15 2.72
N ALA A 34 25.04 4.99 3.86
CA ALA A 34 24.50 4.25 5.00
C ALA A 34 23.23 4.90 5.54
N ALA A 35 23.20 6.22 5.71
CA ALA A 35 22.03 6.95 6.18
C ALA A 35 20.83 6.80 5.23
N VAL A 36 21.03 7.00 3.93
CA VAL A 36 19.97 6.84 2.91
C VAL A 36 19.48 5.40 2.84
N GLY A 37 20.39 4.42 2.90
CA GLY A 37 20.06 3.01 2.90
C GLY A 37 19.20 2.60 4.11
N LEU A 38 19.52 3.09 5.30
CA LEU A 38 18.73 2.83 6.50
C LEU A 38 17.34 3.48 6.43
N LEU A 39 17.25 4.73 5.95
CA LEU A 39 15.98 5.44 5.76
C LEU A 39 15.08 4.76 4.73
N ALA A 40 15.64 4.31 3.61
CA ALA A 40 14.88 3.63 2.55
C ALA A 40 14.58 2.15 2.88
N GLY A 41 15.38 1.53 3.75
CA GLY A 41 15.24 0.11 4.10
C GLY A 41 13.91 -0.23 4.77
N ILE A 42 13.42 0.63 5.66
CA ILE A 42 12.14 0.42 6.37
C ILE A 42 10.96 0.35 5.40
N PRO A 43 10.69 1.37 4.55
CA PRO A 43 9.57 1.31 3.61
C PRO A 43 9.76 0.22 2.54
N LEU A 44 10.99 -0.02 2.06
CA LEU A 44 11.26 -1.11 1.11
C LEU A 44 11.00 -2.49 1.69
N TYR A 45 11.38 -2.72 2.96
CA TYR A 45 11.09 -3.96 3.64
C TYR A 45 9.59 -4.16 3.83
N ALA A 46 8.88 -3.11 4.27
CA ALA A 46 7.44 -3.15 4.44
C ALA A 46 6.72 -3.47 3.11
N ASP A 47 7.13 -2.83 2.01
CA ASP A 47 6.59 -3.08 0.68
C ASP A 47 6.89 -4.50 0.18
N ALA A 48 8.13 -4.98 0.39
CA ALA A 48 8.52 -6.33 0.00
C ALA A 48 7.78 -7.43 0.77
N VAL A 49 7.59 -7.26 2.08
CA VAL A 49 6.82 -8.20 2.91
C VAL A 49 5.35 -8.16 2.54
N GLN A 50 4.77 -6.97 2.36
CA GLN A 50 3.39 -6.82 1.94
C GLN A 50 3.14 -7.49 0.59
N ASN A 51 4.03 -7.27 -0.38
CA ASN A 51 3.92 -7.89 -1.70
C ASN A 51 4.11 -9.42 -1.63
N ARG A 52 5.03 -9.94 -0.80
CA ARG A 52 5.17 -11.39 -0.60
C ARG A 52 3.95 -12.02 0.07
N LEU A 53 3.36 -11.36 1.07
CA LEU A 53 2.13 -11.81 1.70
C LEU A 53 0.97 -11.81 0.69
N LEU A 54 0.81 -10.71 -0.06
CA LEU A 54 -0.20 -10.64 -1.11
C LEU A 54 0.01 -11.71 -2.19
N GLN A 55 1.25 -11.90 -2.65
CA GLN A 55 1.56 -12.93 -3.64
C GLN A 55 1.35 -14.33 -3.09
N GLY A 56 1.74 -14.61 -1.85
CA GLY A 56 1.51 -15.90 -1.18
C GLY A 56 0.03 -16.21 -1.06
N GLU A 57 -0.76 -15.29 -0.51
CA GLU A 57 -2.22 -15.40 -0.43
C GLU A 57 -2.86 -15.53 -1.82
N LEU A 58 -2.38 -14.78 -2.82
CA LEU A 58 -2.87 -14.86 -4.19
C LEU A 58 -2.36 -16.09 -4.95
N THR A 59 -1.28 -16.76 -4.55
CA THR A 59 -0.83 -18.01 -5.20
C THR A 59 -1.46 -19.22 -4.53
N GLU A 60 -1.62 -19.25 -3.21
CA GLU A 60 -2.44 -20.24 -2.51
C GLU A 60 -3.93 -20.12 -2.87
N ALA A 61 -4.49 -18.91 -2.89
CA ALA A 61 -5.88 -18.70 -3.29
C ALA A 61 -6.08 -18.62 -4.82
N GLY A 62 -5.06 -18.22 -5.59
CA GLY A 62 -5.16 -18.02 -7.05
C GLY A 62 -4.77 -19.22 -7.90
N THR A 63 -4.07 -20.23 -7.36
CA THR A 63 -4.03 -21.56 -8.00
C THR A 63 -5.34 -22.34 -7.85
N ARG A 64 -6.26 -21.85 -7.00
CA ARG A 64 -7.58 -22.45 -6.77
C ARG A 64 -8.71 -21.42 -6.88
N ARG A 65 -8.56 -20.39 -7.72
CA ARG A 65 -9.73 -19.59 -8.11
C ARG A 65 -10.42 -20.34 -9.25
N PRO A 66 -11.59 -20.97 -9.02
CA PRO A 66 -12.25 -21.72 -10.08
C PRO A 66 -12.56 -20.78 -11.25
N PRO A 67 -12.49 -21.28 -12.49
CA PRO A 67 -13.03 -20.54 -13.62
C PRO A 67 -14.46 -20.11 -13.30
N PHE A 68 -14.83 -18.89 -13.67
CA PHE A 68 -16.13 -18.26 -13.36
C PHE A 68 -16.35 -17.83 -11.90
N ALA A 69 -15.31 -17.73 -11.06
CA ALA A 69 -15.43 -17.11 -9.75
C ALA A 69 -15.80 -15.61 -9.84
N PHE A 70 -16.99 -15.24 -9.34
CA PHE A 70 -17.45 -13.86 -9.25
C PHE A 70 -17.11 -13.26 -7.87
N LEU A 71 -16.34 -12.17 -7.84
CA LEU A 71 -15.97 -11.47 -6.61
C LEU A 71 -16.60 -10.08 -6.57
N TRP A 72 -17.41 -9.84 -5.53
CA TRP A 72 -17.99 -8.54 -5.24
C TRP A 72 -17.45 -8.01 -3.92
N ARG A 73 -16.96 -6.77 -3.91
CA ARG A 73 -16.39 -6.13 -2.71
C ARG A 73 -16.88 -4.70 -2.57
N TYR A 74 -17.48 -4.40 -1.42
CA TYR A 74 -17.81 -3.04 -1.00
C TYR A 74 -16.74 -2.53 -0.02
N VAL A 75 -16.26 -1.30 -0.24
CA VAL A 75 -15.26 -0.63 0.62
C VAL A 75 -15.83 0.70 1.09
N GLY A 76 -16.18 0.78 2.38
CA GLY A 76 -16.85 1.95 2.97
C GLY A 76 -16.02 3.24 3.01
N VAL A 77 -14.69 3.16 2.79
CA VAL A 77 -13.78 4.32 2.80
C VAL A 77 -14.19 5.40 1.78
N TRP A 78 -14.84 5.02 0.68
CA TRP A 78 -15.19 5.95 -0.40
C TRP A 78 -16.67 6.35 -0.44
N ASN A 79 -17.55 5.50 0.08
CA ASN A 79 -19.02 5.67 -0.06
C ASN A 79 -19.76 5.65 1.29
N GLY A 80 -19.03 5.61 2.41
CA GLY A 80 -19.59 5.50 3.74
C GLY A 80 -19.89 4.05 4.15
N ASP A 81 -20.07 3.84 5.45
CA ASP A 81 -20.43 2.54 5.99
C ASP A 81 -21.88 2.20 5.68
N ILE A 82 -22.13 0.94 5.29
CA ILE A 82 -23.48 0.43 5.04
C ILE A 82 -24.02 -0.28 6.27
N SER A 83 -25.30 -0.10 6.55
CA SER A 83 -25.98 -0.84 7.61
C SER A 83 -26.19 -2.31 7.22
N TRP A 84 -26.35 -3.18 8.21
CA TRP A 84 -26.69 -4.58 7.97
C TRP A 84 -27.97 -4.74 7.15
N ALA A 85 -28.97 -3.90 7.41
CA ALA A 85 -30.23 -3.89 6.67
C ALA A 85 -30.06 -3.55 5.19
N ALA A 86 -29.10 -2.68 4.83
CA ALA A 86 -28.80 -2.35 3.44
C ALA A 86 -27.97 -3.44 2.72
N TYR A 87 -27.15 -4.18 3.47
CA TYR A 87 -26.35 -5.30 2.94
C TYR A 87 -27.22 -6.52 2.58
N GLN A 88 -28.22 -6.82 3.40
CA GLN A 88 -28.98 -8.07 3.33
C GLN A 88 -29.69 -8.32 1.99
N PRO A 89 -30.37 -7.33 1.36
CA PRO A 89 -30.99 -7.52 0.05
C PRO A 89 -29.98 -7.89 -1.05
N ILE A 90 -28.81 -7.26 -1.04
CA ILE A 90 -27.74 -7.51 -2.03
C ILE A 90 -27.21 -8.93 -1.85
N ASN A 91 -26.98 -9.34 -0.60
CA ASN A 91 -26.53 -10.68 -0.28
C ASN A 91 -27.51 -11.76 -0.75
N SER A 92 -28.82 -11.56 -0.53
CA SER A 92 -29.85 -12.48 -1.03
C SER A 92 -29.89 -12.52 -2.55
N TYR A 93 -29.83 -11.37 -3.23
CA TYR A 93 -29.77 -11.32 -4.70
C TYR A 93 -28.60 -12.12 -5.25
N LEU A 94 -27.38 -11.90 -4.72
CA LEU A 94 -26.17 -12.57 -5.19
C LEU A 94 -26.16 -14.08 -4.92
N THR A 95 -26.84 -14.53 -3.88
CA THR A 95 -26.86 -15.95 -3.49
C THR A 95 -28.00 -16.73 -4.17
N GLU A 96 -29.17 -16.12 -4.30
CA GLU A 96 -30.40 -16.82 -4.69
C GLU A 96 -30.80 -16.55 -6.14
N GLN A 97 -30.60 -15.31 -6.63
CA GLN A 97 -31.15 -14.86 -7.92
C GLN A 97 -30.08 -14.77 -9.01
N ALA A 98 -28.87 -14.31 -8.65
CA ALA A 98 -27.79 -14.11 -9.58
C ALA A 98 -27.36 -15.40 -10.32
N PRO A 99 -27.22 -16.58 -9.68
CA PRO A 99 -26.84 -17.82 -10.38
C PRO A 99 -27.78 -18.16 -11.53
N GLY A 100 -29.10 -18.00 -11.32
CA GLY A 100 -30.11 -18.25 -12.34
C GLY A 100 -30.17 -17.18 -13.44
N ALA A 101 -29.75 -15.96 -13.15
CA ALA A 101 -29.73 -14.87 -14.14
C ALA A 101 -28.55 -15.00 -15.13
N ILE A 102 -27.42 -15.56 -14.69
CA ILE A 102 -26.21 -15.73 -15.51
C ILE A 102 -26.01 -17.16 -16.00
N ASP A 103 -26.97 -18.07 -15.73
CA ASP A 103 -26.92 -19.50 -16.04
C ASP A 103 -25.63 -20.19 -15.57
N LEU A 104 -25.15 -19.80 -14.38
CA LEU A 104 -23.95 -20.36 -13.77
C LEU A 104 -24.33 -21.00 -12.43
N PRO A 105 -24.16 -22.34 -12.27
CA PRO A 105 -24.44 -23.01 -11.03
C PRO A 105 -23.50 -22.52 -9.93
N LEU A 106 -24.04 -22.36 -8.72
CA LEU A 106 -23.31 -21.86 -7.56
C LEU A 106 -22.73 -23.04 -6.77
N ASP A 107 -21.42 -23.25 -6.88
CA ASP A 107 -20.72 -24.33 -6.17
C ASP A 107 -20.36 -23.94 -4.72
N ASP A 108 -19.85 -22.73 -4.51
CA ASP A 108 -19.40 -22.25 -3.19
C ASP A 108 -19.68 -20.75 -3.00
N VAL A 109 -20.00 -20.37 -1.76
CA VAL A 109 -20.35 -18.99 -1.38
C VAL A 109 -19.55 -18.60 -0.14
N VAL A 110 -18.58 -17.72 -0.33
CA VAL A 110 -17.78 -17.16 0.76
C VAL A 110 -18.18 -15.71 1.01
N ARG A 111 -18.43 -15.37 2.27
CA ARG A 111 -18.80 -14.02 2.71
C ARG A 111 -17.90 -13.55 3.82
N HIS A 112 -17.35 -12.36 3.67
CA HIS A 112 -16.57 -11.69 4.70
C HIS A 112 -17.16 -10.29 4.92
N VAL A 113 -17.67 -10.06 6.13
CA VAL A 113 -18.21 -8.77 6.57
C VAL A 113 -17.43 -8.34 7.80
N ALA A 114 -16.94 -7.10 7.78
CA ALA A 114 -16.25 -6.49 8.90
C ALA A 114 -16.95 -5.18 9.26
N THR A 115 -17.13 -4.94 10.56
CA THR A 115 -17.64 -3.66 11.05
C THR A 115 -16.54 -2.60 11.02
N ALA A 116 -16.93 -1.33 11.10
CA ALA A 116 -15.99 -0.26 11.36
C ALA A 116 -15.16 -0.55 12.62
N ARG A 117 -13.90 -0.10 12.62
CA ARG A 117 -13.02 -0.26 13.78
C ARG A 117 -13.55 0.62 14.90
N LEU A 118 -14.10 0.00 15.94
CA LEU A 118 -14.43 0.69 17.18
C LEU A 118 -13.13 1.18 17.81
N ARG A 119 -12.98 2.51 17.89
CA ARG A 119 -11.89 3.14 18.62
C ARG A 119 -12.36 3.38 20.05
N LEU A 120 -11.66 2.78 21.00
CA LEU A 120 -11.83 3.11 22.41
C LEU A 120 -11.03 4.38 22.68
N PHE A 121 -11.72 5.45 23.07
CA PHE A 121 -11.10 6.66 23.57
C PHE A 121 -11.15 6.64 25.10
N PRO A 122 -10.05 6.97 25.80
CA PRO A 122 -10.07 7.12 27.25
C PRO A 122 -11.09 8.20 27.64
N GLY A 123 -11.89 7.90 28.66
CA GLY A 123 -13.07 8.68 29.02
C GLY A 123 -12.77 10.13 29.43
N ALA A 124 -13.56 11.03 28.85
CA ALA A 124 -13.81 12.41 29.27
C ALA A 124 -12.57 13.32 29.45
N GLU A 125 -11.98 13.74 28.33
CA GLU A 125 -11.57 15.14 28.03
C GLU A 125 -10.69 15.14 26.77
N ALA A 126 -11.29 14.82 25.63
CA ALA A 126 -10.59 14.80 24.35
C ALA A 126 -11.53 15.32 23.27
N ASN A 127 -11.89 16.61 23.39
CA ASN A 127 -12.46 17.36 22.28
C ASN A 127 -11.39 17.47 21.19
N PHE A 128 -11.50 16.66 20.16
CA PHE A 128 -10.69 16.81 18.95
C PHE A 128 -11.65 16.93 17.76
N THR A 129 -12.02 18.18 17.47
CA THR A 129 -12.42 18.64 16.12
C THR A 129 -11.31 18.42 15.12
#